data_AF-A0A1Y6D9I3-F1
#
_entry.id   AF-A0A1Y6D9I3-F1
#
_cell.length_a   1.000
_cell.length_b   1.000
_cell.length_c   1.000
_cell.angle_alpha   90.00
_cell.angle_beta   90.00
_cell.angle_gamma   90.00
#
_symmetry.space_group_name_H-M   'P 1'
#
loop_
_entity.id
_entity.type
_entity.pdbx_description
1 polymer ?
#
loop_
_entity_poly.entity_id
_entity_poly.type
_entity_poly.pdbx_seq_one_letter_code
_entity_poly.pdbx_strand_id
1 'polypeptide(L)'
;MNAPYDISLVVISFNMARELPRTLHSLSPRYQRDIRAEDYEVIVIDNGSREPPSTQDFAELGMNLRVLSYAEPTPSPVNAINFGLSLCSAPLVGVMIDGARLASPGLLAACRQAARLHPRSVVTTLSFHLGPDLQWITMQSGYDQTWEDRLLASIDWPDDGYRLFKIAPASENAPKGWFGPLNETNALFMPPSLWQALGGYDPAFTDPGGGYANPDLLWRALDLPDTRQVVVLGEGTFHQYHGGIATNSGGEGQRRVKEMSRTYYRLRRKPIKVPDGERTYFGPVSKAATVAYRRALGGGAASATPYPSTAAGPVQTSSRYVDLLKKTLLNETGIEMEAALRVAQEMRQIPPDFWREVLCDPPGKLRLPLGDLKNKRMQGQDTDAFKAVVPLAYTMIGRRRLDHLEACVGTVLDEEVPGDFMECGVWRGGACILIKGILAERGITNRLVWLADSFDGLPPPRPGVDDALDLSKARYPLLAVSLDRVRANFETFGLLDSGVRFLPGWFEDSLPTAPVERLALLRIDGDLYSSTLDALSHLYGRVAPGGFVIIDDYGALPQCARAVDEFRAGLGIDEPLRMIDCYGAFWRKSR
;
A
#
# COMPACT_ATOMS: atom_id res chain seq x y z
N MET A 1 -26.95 -6.07 -39.21
CA MET A 1 -25.75 -6.94 -39.19
C MET A 1 -25.46 -7.23 -37.74
N ASN A 2 -25.38 -8.50 -37.32
CA ASN A 2 -25.00 -8.81 -35.93
C ASN A 2 -23.57 -8.30 -35.72
N ALA A 3 -23.34 -7.58 -34.62
CA ALA A 3 -22.00 -7.17 -34.25
C ALA A 3 -21.13 -8.43 -34.06
N PRO A 4 -19.88 -8.43 -34.54
CA PRO A 4 -19.01 -9.61 -34.45
C PRO A 4 -18.60 -9.95 -33.00
N TYR A 5 -18.76 -9.00 -32.07
CA TYR A 5 -18.36 -9.11 -30.67
C TYR A 5 -19.49 -8.64 -29.74
N ASP A 6 -19.50 -9.14 -28.50
CA ASP A 6 -20.36 -8.65 -27.43
C ASP A 6 -19.79 -7.37 -26.78
N ILE A 7 -18.46 -7.21 -26.75
CA ILE A 7 -17.76 -6.08 -26.13
C ILE A 7 -16.70 -5.50 -27.08
N SER A 8 -16.67 -4.17 -27.22
CA SER A 8 -15.52 -3.43 -27.77
C SER A 8 -14.89 -2.63 -26.64
N LEU A 9 -13.65 -2.91 -26.28
CA LEU A 9 -12.93 -2.20 -25.22
C LEU A 9 -11.83 -1.30 -25.82
N VAL A 10 -11.94 0.00 -25.61
CA VAL A 10 -10.91 0.97 -25.97
C VAL A 10 -9.91 1.12 -24.82
N VAL A 11 -8.61 1.00 -25.10
CA VAL A 11 -7.52 1.21 -24.13
C VAL A 11 -6.59 2.29 -24.67
N ILE A 12 -6.28 3.31 -23.88
CA ILE A 12 -5.37 4.38 -24.31
C ILE A 12 -3.95 4.11 -23.84
N SER A 13 -2.98 4.26 -24.74
CA SER A 13 -1.56 4.11 -24.47
C SER A 13 -0.82 5.44 -24.66
N PHE A 14 0.13 5.75 -23.77
CA PHE A 14 1.11 6.83 -23.95
C PHE A 14 2.36 6.57 -23.11
N ASN A 15 3.48 6.24 -23.77
CA ASN A 15 4.77 5.92 -23.16
C ASN A 15 4.72 4.81 -22.07
N MET A 16 3.95 3.75 -22.33
CA MET A 16 3.69 2.65 -21.39
C MET A 16 4.34 1.33 -21.85
N ALA A 17 5.59 1.38 -22.32
CA ALA A 17 6.27 0.19 -22.86
C ALA A 17 6.39 -0.95 -21.82
N ARG A 18 6.46 -0.62 -20.53
CA ARG A 18 6.48 -1.58 -19.42
C ARG A 18 5.07 -2.01 -18.99
N GLU A 19 4.14 -1.07 -18.90
CA GLU A 19 2.84 -1.29 -18.26
C GLU A 19 1.79 -1.87 -19.22
N LEU A 20 1.79 -1.44 -20.49
CA LEU A 20 0.81 -1.87 -21.49
C LEU A 20 0.85 -3.39 -21.74
N PRO A 21 2.02 -4.06 -21.87
CA PRO A 21 2.06 -5.51 -22.03
C PRO A 21 1.35 -6.26 -20.90
N ARG A 22 1.49 -5.80 -19.65
CA ARG A 22 0.82 -6.41 -18.48
C ARG A 22 -0.68 -6.14 -18.48
N THR A 23 -1.09 -4.94 -18.86
CA THR A 23 -2.49 -4.60 -19.07
C THR A 23 -3.13 -5.53 -20.09
N LEU A 24 -2.52 -5.68 -21.28
CA LEU A 24 -3.04 -6.56 -22.32
C LEU A 24 -3.01 -8.03 -21.91
N HIS A 25 -1.97 -8.48 -21.19
CA HIS A 25 -1.96 -9.81 -20.59
C HIS A 25 -3.17 -10.03 -19.68
N SER A 26 -3.47 -9.06 -18.80
CA SER A 26 -4.62 -9.15 -17.89
C SER A 26 -5.98 -9.09 -18.60
N LEU A 27 -6.02 -8.56 -19.83
CA LEU A 27 -7.21 -8.55 -20.69
C LEU A 27 -7.24 -9.72 -21.68
N SER A 28 -6.24 -10.60 -21.67
CA SER A 28 -6.14 -11.72 -22.60
C SER A 28 -7.17 -12.82 -22.28
N PRO A 29 -7.57 -13.64 -23.27
CA PRO A 29 -8.50 -14.76 -23.06
C PRO A 29 -7.96 -15.84 -22.11
N ARG A 30 -6.63 -15.90 -21.93
CA ARG A 30 -5.99 -16.84 -20.99
C ARG A 30 -6.11 -16.40 -19.54
N TYR A 31 -6.25 -15.10 -19.31
CA TYR A 31 -6.33 -14.51 -17.99
C TYR A 31 -7.78 -14.19 -17.59
N GLN A 32 -8.58 -13.68 -18.53
CA GLN A 32 -9.99 -13.41 -18.30
C GLN A 32 -10.81 -14.70 -18.19
N ARG A 33 -11.75 -14.74 -17.24
CA ARG A 33 -12.61 -15.89 -16.93
C ARG A 33 -14.03 -15.65 -17.46
N ASP A 34 -14.73 -16.73 -17.80
CA ASP A 34 -16.13 -16.73 -18.24
C ASP A 34 -16.43 -15.84 -19.47
N ILE A 35 -15.40 -15.59 -20.29
CA ILE A 35 -15.47 -14.90 -21.57
C ILE A 35 -14.48 -15.53 -22.54
N ARG A 36 -14.86 -15.68 -23.81
CA ARG A 36 -13.99 -16.26 -24.83
C ARG A 36 -13.41 -15.18 -25.73
N ALA A 37 -12.33 -15.48 -26.43
CA ALA A 37 -11.69 -14.53 -27.34
C ALA A 37 -12.68 -13.94 -28.35
N GLU A 38 -13.53 -14.77 -28.94
CA GLU A 38 -14.56 -14.39 -29.91
C GLU A 38 -15.67 -13.49 -29.35
N ASP A 39 -15.80 -13.37 -28.03
CA ASP A 39 -16.85 -12.57 -27.41
C ASP A 39 -16.47 -11.07 -27.33
N TYR A 40 -15.20 -10.70 -27.51
CA TYR A 40 -14.76 -9.30 -27.36
C TYR A 40 -13.59 -8.91 -28.28
N GLU A 41 -13.45 -7.61 -28.50
CA GLU A 41 -12.27 -6.99 -29.10
C GLU A 41 -11.65 -5.95 -28.16
N VAL A 42 -10.32 -5.79 -28.25
CA VAL A 42 -9.58 -4.72 -27.59
C VAL A 42 -8.96 -3.83 -28.65
N ILE A 43 -9.24 -2.54 -28.55
CA ILE A 43 -8.75 -1.49 -29.46
C ILE A 43 -7.82 -0.59 -28.66
N VAL A 44 -6.51 -0.77 -28.83
CA VAL A 44 -5.50 0.09 -28.24
C VAL A 44 -5.29 1.30 -29.15
N ILE A 45 -5.50 2.50 -28.60
CA ILE A 45 -5.16 3.75 -29.28
C ILE A 45 -3.93 4.36 -28.62
N ASP A 46 -2.83 4.40 -29.35
CA ASP A 46 -1.61 5.07 -28.92
C ASP A 46 -1.71 6.57 -29.19
N ASN A 47 -1.57 7.39 -28.14
CA ASN A 47 -1.66 8.84 -28.19
C ASN A 47 -0.28 9.50 -28.31
N GLY A 48 0.57 8.99 -29.20
CA GLY A 48 1.87 9.59 -29.53
C GLY A 48 3.00 9.16 -28.61
N SER A 49 3.11 7.87 -28.31
CA SER A 49 4.27 7.30 -27.62
C SER A 49 5.55 7.50 -28.43
N ARG A 50 6.69 7.61 -27.73
CA ARG A 50 8.02 7.65 -28.38
C ARG A 50 8.29 6.40 -29.20
N GLU A 51 7.90 5.25 -28.65
CA GLU A 51 7.97 3.95 -29.29
C GLU A 51 6.53 3.39 -29.31
N PRO A 52 5.79 3.60 -30.41
CA PRO A 52 4.41 3.18 -30.49
C PRO A 52 4.30 1.65 -30.57
N PRO A 53 3.40 1.03 -29.80
CA PRO A 53 3.20 -0.42 -29.85
C PRO A 53 2.57 -0.85 -31.18
N SER A 54 2.81 -2.10 -31.55
CA SER A 54 2.20 -2.75 -32.71
C SER A 54 1.34 -3.95 -32.28
N THR A 55 0.36 -4.33 -33.10
CA THR A 55 -0.44 -5.55 -32.85
C THR A 55 0.44 -6.80 -32.78
N GLN A 56 1.56 -6.82 -33.51
CA GLN A 56 2.43 -7.99 -33.60
C GLN A 56 3.22 -8.24 -32.31
N ASP A 57 3.45 -7.19 -31.51
CA ASP A 57 4.14 -7.27 -30.21
C ASP A 57 3.37 -8.12 -29.20
N PHE A 58 2.08 -8.37 -29.44
CA PHE A 58 1.17 -9.06 -28.53
C PHE A 58 0.49 -10.29 -29.15
N ALA A 59 0.99 -10.78 -30.29
CA ALA A 59 0.36 -11.89 -31.02
C ALA A 59 0.18 -13.16 -30.16
N GLU A 60 1.10 -13.40 -29.23
CA GLU A 60 1.10 -14.52 -28.28
C GLU A 60 -0.07 -14.53 -27.29
N LEU A 61 -0.73 -13.39 -27.07
CA LEU A 61 -1.87 -13.27 -26.16
C LEU A 61 -3.14 -13.93 -26.72
N GLY A 62 -3.18 -14.20 -28.03
CA GLY A 62 -4.31 -14.89 -28.69
C GLY A 62 -5.64 -14.13 -28.58
N MET A 63 -5.59 -12.81 -28.48
CA MET A 63 -6.76 -11.94 -28.31
C MET A 63 -7.11 -11.20 -29.60
N ASN A 64 -8.36 -10.79 -29.77
CA ASN A 64 -8.78 -9.92 -30.88
C ASN A 64 -8.30 -8.49 -30.60
N LEU A 65 -7.06 -8.21 -31.00
CA LEU A 65 -6.38 -6.95 -30.73
C LEU A 65 -6.24 -6.09 -31.98
N ARG A 66 -6.55 -4.81 -31.85
CA ARG A 66 -6.19 -3.77 -32.83
C ARG A 66 -5.36 -2.71 -32.12
N VAL A 67 -4.12 -2.51 -32.54
CA VAL A 67 -3.28 -1.41 -32.05
C VAL A 67 -3.16 -0.36 -33.15
N LEU A 68 -3.54 0.88 -32.84
CA LEU A 68 -3.56 1.99 -33.79
C LEU A 68 -2.92 3.23 -33.16
N SER A 69 -2.07 3.93 -33.90
CA SER A 69 -1.58 5.25 -33.49
C SER A 69 -2.58 6.33 -33.90
N TYR A 70 -2.88 7.24 -32.99
CA TYR A 70 -3.69 8.41 -33.30
C TYR A 70 -2.85 9.42 -34.09
N ALA A 71 -3.38 9.87 -35.23
CA ALA A 71 -2.61 10.68 -36.19
C ALA A 71 -2.26 12.08 -35.68
N GLU A 72 -3.06 12.64 -34.77
CA GLU A 72 -2.91 14.01 -34.24
C GLU A 72 -2.81 13.97 -32.70
N PRO A 73 -1.72 13.41 -32.13
CA PRO A 73 -1.62 13.23 -30.69
C PRO A 73 -1.62 14.57 -29.97
N THR A 74 -2.39 14.64 -28.88
CA THR A 74 -2.47 15.83 -28.01
C THR A 74 -2.10 15.48 -26.58
N PRO A 75 -1.67 16.45 -25.75
CA PRO A 75 -1.40 16.19 -24.32
C PRO A 75 -2.60 15.58 -23.57
N SER A 76 -3.82 15.90 -23.99
CA SER A 76 -5.04 15.25 -23.54
C SER A 76 -5.33 13.98 -24.36
N PRO A 77 -5.72 12.87 -23.75
CA PRO A 77 -6.10 11.64 -24.46
C PRO A 77 -7.48 11.71 -25.12
N VAL A 78 -8.27 12.76 -24.88
CA VAL A 78 -9.69 12.82 -25.25
C VAL A 78 -9.95 12.54 -26.73
N ASN A 79 -9.17 13.14 -27.63
CA ASN A 79 -9.36 12.95 -29.07
C ASN A 79 -9.02 11.52 -29.51
N ALA A 80 -7.95 10.95 -28.95
CA ALA A 80 -7.60 9.55 -29.16
C ALA A 80 -8.70 8.58 -28.66
N ILE A 81 -9.31 8.88 -27.50
CA ILE A 81 -10.44 8.10 -26.98
C ILE A 81 -11.64 8.16 -27.94
N ASN A 82 -12.03 9.36 -28.37
CA ASN A 82 -13.16 9.54 -29.29
C ASN A 82 -12.92 8.87 -30.65
N PHE A 83 -11.67 8.86 -31.13
CA PHE A 83 -11.29 8.07 -32.29
C PHE A 83 -11.48 6.57 -32.03
N GLY A 84 -11.00 6.04 -30.90
CA GLY A 84 -11.23 4.64 -30.51
C GLY A 84 -12.71 4.27 -30.42
N LEU A 85 -13.54 5.15 -29.83
CA LEU A 85 -14.99 4.98 -29.74
C LEU A 85 -15.65 4.88 -31.13
N SER A 86 -15.15 5.63 -32.12
CA SER A 86 -15.67 5.60 -33.49
C SER A 86 -15.43 4.28 -34.22
N LEU A 87 -14.47 3.47 -33.73
CA LEU A 87 -14.11 2.17 -34.30
C LEU A 87 -14.89 1.01 -33.68
N CYS A 88 -15.60 1.25 -32.57
CA CYS A 88 -16.31 0.23 -31.82
C CYS A 88 -17.59 -0.20 -32.56
N SER A 89 -17.88 -1.50 -32.52
CA SER A 89 -19.05 -2.09 -33.21
C SER A 89 -19.93 -2.96 -32.31
N ALA A 90 -19.47 -3.30 -31.10
CA ALA A 90 -20.18 -4.15 -30.17
C ALA A 90 -21.38 -3.47 -29.48
N PRO A 91 -22.36 -4.25 -28.99
CA PRO A 91 -23.51 -3.73 -28.24
C PRO A 91 -23.14 -3.19 -26.85
N LEU A 92 -21.96 -3.52 -26.32
CA LEU A 92 -21.40 -2.94 -25.12
C LEU A 92 -20.02 -2.35 -25.44
N VAL A 93 -19.83 -1.06 -25.14
CA VAL A 93 -18.57 -0.36 -25.42
C VAL A 93 -17.95 0.09 -24.11
N GLY A 94 -16.70 -0.33 -23.89
CA GLY A 94 -15.88 0.00 -22.74
C GLY A 94 -14.77 0.98 -23.09
N VAL A 95 -14.39 1.83 -22.14
CA VAL A 95 -13.19 2.68 -22.23
C VAL A 95 -12.36 2.49 -20.97
N MET A 96 -11.05 2.26 -21.16
CA MET A 96 -9.99 2.42 -20.17
C MET A 96 -9.12 3.60 -20.60
N ILE A 97 -9.39 4.77 -20.00
CA ILE A 97 -8.73 6.03 -20.36
C ILE A 97 -7.22 6.03 -20.09
N ASP A 98 -6.79 5.24 -19.10
CA ASP A 98 -5.39 5.02 -18.77
C ASP A 98 -5.10 3.54 -18.93
N GLY A 99 -4.21 3.21 -19.87
CA GLY A 99 -3.80 1.86 -20.20
C GLY A 99 -2.78 1.26 -19.24
N ALA A 100 -2.27 1.99 -18.25
CA ALA A 100 -1.40 1.42 -17.22
C ALA A 100 -2.21 0.79 -16.08
N ARG A 101 -3.17 -0.10 -16.41
CA ARG A 101 -4.14 -0.67 -15.47
C ARG A 101 -4.30 -2.17 -15.69
N LEU A 102 -3.97 -2.97 -14.69
CA LEU A 102 -4.26 -4.41 -14.71
C LEU A 102 -5.75 -4.65 -14.44
N ALA A 103 -6.37 -5.56 -15.18
CA ALA A 103 -7.72 -6.03 -14.92
C ALA A 103 -7.70 -7.24 -13.98
N SER A 104 -8.71 -7.37 -13.12
CA SER A 104 -8.98 -8.63 -12.41
C SER A 104 -9.52 -9.70 -13.38
N PRO A 105 -9.37 -11.01 -13.07
CA PRO A 105 -9.70 -12.08 -14.00
C PRO A 105 -11.16 -12.13 -14.48
N GLY A 106 -12.14 -11.65 -13.72
CA GLY A 106 -13.56 -11.71 -14.11
C GLY A 106 -14.11 -10.43 -14.73
N LEU A 107 -13.25 -9.41 -14.94
CA LEU A 107 -13.68 -8.04 -15.24
C LEU A 107 -14.64 -7.95 -16.44
N LEU A 108 -14.25 -8.49 -17.60
CA LEU A 108 -15.02 -8.35 -18.84
C LEU A 108 -16.35 -9.09 -18.78
N ALA A 109 -16.33 -10.33 -18.26
CA ALA A 109 -17.54 -11.13 -18.09
C ALA A 109 -18.53 -10.46 -17.11
N ALA A 110 -18.03 -9.92 -16.00
CA ALA A 110 -18.84 -9.21 -15.02
C ALA A 110 -19.45 -7.94 -15.61
N CYS A 111 -18.68 -7.13 -16.35
CA CYS A 111 -19.20 -5.94 -17.04
C CYS A 111 -20.27 -6.29 -18.08
N ARG A 112 -20.06 -7.36 -18.87
CA ARG A 112 -21.05 -7.87 -19.84
C ARG A 112 -22.37 -8.26 -19.18
N GLN A 113 -22.31 -8.94 -18.05
CA GLN A 113 -23.50 -9.36 -17.31
C GLN A 113 -24.18 -8.18 -16.60
N ALA A 114 -23.39 -7.29 -15.98
CA ALA A 114 -23.88 -6.07 -15.33
C ALA A 114 -24.66 -5.16 -16.29
N ALA A 115 -24.21 -5.06 -17.54
CA ALA A 115 -24.89 -4.26 -18.57
C ALA A 115 -26.30 -4.76 -18.92
N ARG A 116 -26.62 -6.03 -18.64
CA ARG A 116 -27.94 -6.61 -18.92
C ARG A 116 -28.99 -6.25 -17.87
N LEU A 117 -28.59 -5.70 -16.72
CA LEU A 117 -29.52 -5.34 -15.63
C LEU A 117 -30.41 -4.15 -16.00
N HIS A 118 -29.95 -3.28 -16.91
CA HIS A 118 -30.71 -2.11 -17.34
C HIS A 118 -30.34 -1.73 -18.78
N PRO A 119 -31.31 -1.42 -19.67
CA PRO A 119 -31.03 -1.04 -21.07
C PRO A 119 -30.14 0.20 -21.24
N ARG A 120 -30.09 1.06 -20.21
CA ARG A 120 -29.26 2.27 -20.13
C ARG A 120 -28.31 2.19 -18.93
N SER A 121 -27.62 1.06 -18.81
CA SER A 121 -26.65 0.82 -17.74
C SER A 121 -25.39 1.66 -17.92
N VAL A 122 -24.96 2.33 -16.86
CA VAL A 122 -23.62 2.93 -16.74
C VAL A 122 -22.81 2.01 -15.83
N VAL A 123 -22.08 1.07 -16.44
CA VAL A 123 -21.33 0.04 -15.71
C VAL A 123 -19.97 0.61 -15.32
N THR A 124 -19.71 0.60 -14.01
CA THR A 124 -18.51 1.20 -13.40
C THR A 124 -17.80 0.16 -12.54
N THR A 125 -16.50 0.33 -12.36
CA THR A 125 -15.65 -0.60 -11.59
C THR A 125 -14.95 0.14 -10.46
N LEU A 126 -14.59 -0.59 -9.41
CA LEU A 126 -13.65 -0.05 -8.43
C LEU A 126 -12.25 0.00 -9.04
N SER A 127 -11.59 1.14 -8.83
CA SER A 127 -10.20 1.36 -9.22
C SER A 127 -9.32 1.31 -7.97
N PHE A 128 -8.16 0.67 -8.09
CA PHE A 128 -7.17 0.50 -7.04
C PHE A 128 -5.80 0.98 -7.53
N HIS A 129 -4.91 1.29 -6.59
CA HIS A 129 -3.49 1.52 -6.84
C HIS A 129 -2.68 0.31 -6.41
N LEU A 130 -1.76 -0.16 -7.25
CA LEU A 130 -0.70 -1.06 -6.78
C LEU A 130 0.16 -0.29 -5.79
N GLY A 131 0.40 -0.88 -4.62
CA GLY A 131 1.18 -0.26 -3.55
C GLY A 131 0.52 -0.34 -2.19
N PRO A 132 1.25 0.07 -1.14
CA PRO A 132 0.77 -0.04 0.23
C PRO A 132 -0.32 1.00 0.57
N ASP A 133 -0.41 2.06 -0.22
CA ASP A 133 -1.45 3.09 -0.15
C ASP A 133 -1.56 3.78 -1.54
N LEU A 134 -2.28 4.88 -1.62
CA LEU A 134 -2.37 5.70 -2.82
C LEU A 134 -0.98 6.14 -3.29
N GLN A 135 -0.66 5.93 -4.57
CA GLN A 135 0.68 6.14 -5.13
C GLN A 135 1.25 7.55 -4.87
N TRP A 136 0.45 8.61 -4.91
CA TRP A 136 0.94 9.97 -4.62
C TRP A 136 1.43 10.16 -3.16
N ILE A 137 0.97 9.31 -2.23
CA ILE A 137 1.46 9.23 -0.85
C ILE A 137 2.75 8.44 -0.84
N THR A 138 2.73 7.22 -1.39
CA THR A 138 3.84 6.27 -1.30
C THR A 138 5.07 6.67 -2.11
N MET A 139 4.89 7.48 -3.16
CA MET A 139 5.98 8.11 -3.92
C MET A 139 6.84 9.04 -3.05
N GLN A 140 6.26 9.69 -2.04
CA GLN A 140 7.03 10.54 -1.12
C GLN A 140 7.97 9.72 -0.24
N SER A 141 7.71 8.42 -0.13
CA SER A 141 8.52 7.41 0.55
C SER A 141 9.35 6.57 -0.43
N GLY A 142 9.44 6.98 -1.71
CA GLY A 142 10.29 6.34 -2.73
C GLY A 142 9.69 5.13 -3.44
N TYR A 143 8.36 4.97 -3.47
CA TYR A 143 7.69 3.98 -4.34
C TYR A 143 7.97 4.27 -5.82
N ASP A 144 8.48 3.27 -6.56
CA ASP A 144 8.82 3.36 -7.99
C ASP A 144 8.46 2.07 -8.77
N GLN A 145 8.86 2.01 -10.05
CA GLN A 145 8.61 0.85 -10.92
C GLN A 145 9.28 -0.44 -10.40
N THR A 146 10.48 -0.32 -9.84
CA THR A 146 11.24 -1.46 -9.27
C THR A 146 10.52 -2.04 -8.06
N TRP A 147 9.93 -1.17 -7.23
CA TRP A 147 9.14 -1.58 -6.07
C TRP A 147 7.85 -2.31 -6.48
N GLU A 148 7.16 -1.79 -7.48
CA GLU A 148 5.96 -2.43 -8.05
C GLU A 148 6.27 -3.82 -8.65
N ASP A 149 7.40 -3.97 -9.33
CA ASP A 149 7.84 -5.27 -9.86
C ASP A 149 8.05 -6.29 -8.74
N ARG A 150 8.65 -5.86 -7.62
CA ARG A 150 8.80 -6.70 -6.42
C ARG A 150 7.46 -7.07 -5.80
N LEU A 151 6.48 -6.18 -5.78
CA LEU A 151 5.14 -6.50 -5.30
C LEU A 151 4.45 -7.56 -6.16
N LEU A 152 4.46 -7.38 -7.47
CA LEU A 152 3.82 -8.32 -8.40
C LEU A 152 4.47 -9.71 -8.29
N ALA A 153 5.80 -9.75 -8.19
CA ALA A 153 6.54 -10.99 -7.93
C ALA A 153 6.15 -11.62 -6.58
N SER A 154 5.97 -10.82 -5.51
CA SER A 154 5.60 -11.33 -4.17
C SER A 154 4.23 -12.03 -4.12
N ILE A 155 3.37 -11.77 -5.12
CA ILE A 155 2.06 -12.41 -5.24
C ILE A 155 2.00 -13.47 -6.34
N ASP A 156 3.12 -13.83 -6.94
CA ASP A 156 3.19 -14.78 -8.05
C ASP A 156 2.25 -14.38 -9.22
N TRP A 157 2.12 -13.08 -9.48
CA TRP A 157 1.36 -12.60 -10.64
C TRP A 157 2.15 -12.92 -11.92
N PRO A 158 1.53 -13.44 -13.01
CA PRO A 158 0.09 -13.45 -13.32
C PRO A 158 -0.72 -14.71 -12.97
N ASP A 159 -0.16 -15.71 -12.28
CA ASP A 159 -0.80 -17.04 -12.11
C ASP A 159 -2.15 -16.99 -11.36
N ASP A 160 -2.26 -16.15 -10.31
CA ASP A 160 -3.52 -15.87 -9.61
C ASP A 160 -3.81 -14.37 -9.56
N GLY A 161 -4.48 -13.88 -10.60
CA GLY A 161 -4.85 -12.48 -10.75
C GLY A 161 -5.70 -11.88 -9.62
N TYR A 162 -6.43 -12.70 -8.85
CA TYR A 162 -7.18 -12.18 -7.70
C TYR A 162 -6.28 -11.83 -6.51
N ARG A 163 -4.99 -12.21 -6.55
CA ARG A 163 -4.00 -11.74 -5.57
C ARG A 163 -3.64 -10.27 -5.74
N LEU A 164 -4.03 -9.60 -6.82
CA LEU A 164 -3.85 -8.15 -6.98
C LEU A 164 -4.55 -7.35 -5.85
N PHE A 165 -5.74 -7.80 -5.42
CA PHE A 165 -6.43 -7.26 -4.25
C PHE A 165 -5.60 -7.34 -2.95
N LYS A 166 -4.54 -8.17 -2.94
CA LYS A 166 -3.67 -8.30 -1.77
C LYS A 166 -2.68 -7.15 -1.61
N ILE A 167 -2.26 -6.56 -2.71
CA ILE A 167 -1.21 -5.53 -2.75
C ILE A 167 -1.77 -4.16 -3.17
N ALA A 168 -3.09 -4.01 -3.09
CA ALA A 168 -3.82 -2.82 -3.50
C ALA A 168 -4.96 -2.54 -2.49
N PRO A 169 -4.64 -2.03 -1.28
CA PRO A 169 -5.56 -2.00 -0.15
C PRO A 169 -6.62 -0.88 -0.22
N ALA A 170 -6.38 0.17 -1.01
CA ALA A 170 -7.25 1.33 -1.12
C ALA A 170 -7.83 1.49 -2.53
N SER A 171 -9.11 1.85 -2.59
CA SER A 171 -9.76 2.25 -3.84
C SER A 171 -9.63 3.77 -4.00
N GLU A 172 -9.07 4.20 -5.12
CA GLU A 172 -8.83 5.63 -5.42
C GLU A 172 -10.14 6.38 -5.69
N ASN A 173 -11.13 5.68 -6.27
CA ASN A 173 -12.31 6.31 -6.86
C ASN A 173 -13.55 6.25 -5.97
N ALA A 174 -13.41 5.71 -4.77
CA ALA A 174 -14.48 5.54 -3.80
C ALA A 174 -14.16 6.23 -2.47
N PRO A 175 -14.04 7.58 -2.45
CA PRO A 175 -13.56 8.34 -1.28
C PRO A 175 -14.52 8.27 -0.08
N LYS A 176 -15.80 7.96 -0.31
CA LYS A 176 -16.81 7.74 0.74
C LYS A 176 -17.04 6.25 1.05
N GLY A 177 -16.06 5.41 0.73
CA GLY A 177 -16.18 3.96 0.75
C GLY A 177 -16.89 3.43 -0.49
N TRP A 178 -16.86 2.12 -0.69
CA TRP A 178 -17.24 1.49 -1.96
C TRP A 178 -18.73 1.45 -2.25
N PHE A 179 -19.54 1.62 -1.20
CA PHE A 179 -20.97 1.83 -1.36
C PHE A 179 -21.32 3.32 -1.54
N GLY A 180 -20.33 4.21 -1.40
CA GLY A 180 -20.43 5.64 -1.67
C GLY A 180 -20.37 5.96 -3.17
N PRO A 181 -20.67 7.22 -3.54
CA PRO A 181 -20.65 7.66 -4.93
C PRO A 181 -19.22 7.63 -5.47
N LEU A 182 -19.06 7.08 -6.66
CA LEU A 182 -17.77 7.05 -7.35
C LEU A 182 -17.48 8.43 -7.96
N ASN A 183 -16.33 9.02 -7.66
CA ASN A 183 -15.91 10.28 -8.28
C ASN A 183 -15.51 10.05 -9.75
N GLU A 184 -14.95 8.89 -10.06
CA GLU A 184 -14.52 8.46 -11.40
C GLU A 184 -14.54 6.93 -11.54
N THR A 185 -14.21 6.42 -12.73
CA THR A 185 -13.91 5.00 -12.96
C THR A 185 -12.92 4.91 -14.11
N ASN A 186 -11.92 4.05 -14.03
CA ASN A 186 -11.02 3.86 -15.18
C ASN A 186 -11.69 3.02 -16.26
N ALA A 187 -12.34 1.90 -15.88
CA ALA A 187 -13.08 1.06 -16.81
C ALA A 187 -14.57 1.44 -16.77
N LEU A 188 -15.04 2.11 -17.81
CA LEU A 188 -16.43 2.57 -17.97
C LEU A 188 -17.07 1.85 -19.15
N PHE A 189 -18.17 1.13 -18.93
CA PHE A 189 -18.90 0.44 -20.00
C PHE A 189 -20.33 0.96 -20.12
N MET A 190 -20.75 1.26 -21.35
CA MET A 190 -22.09 1.72 -21.68
C MET A 190 -22.53 1.20 -23.05
N PRO A 191 -23.85 1.09 -23.32
CA PRO A 191 -24.36 0.85 -24.66
C PRO A 191 -23.97 1.98 -25.63
N PRO A 192 -23.78 1.69 -26.93
CA PRO A 192 -23.49 2.70 -27.96
C PRO A 192 -24.46 3.89 -27.97
N SER A 193 -25.75 3.66 -27.68
CA SER A 193 -26.76 4.71 -27.62
C SER A 193 -26.49 5.76 -26.53
N LEU A 194 -25.89 5.37 -25.39
CA LEU A 194 -25.47 6.33 -24.37
C LEU A 194 -24.22 7.09 -24.79
N TRP A 195 -23.24 6.42 -25.39
CA TRP A 195 -22.04 7.08 -25.94
C TRP A 195 -22.40 8.15 -26.98
N GLN A 196 -23.35 7.82 -27.87
CA GLN A 196 -23.88 8.74 -28.88
C GLN A 196 -24.63 9.92 -28.25
N ALA A 197 -25.48 9.67 -27.25
CA ALA A 197 -26.22 10.73 -26.54
C ALA A 197 -25.27 11.70 -25.81
N LEU A 198 -24.12 11.21 -25.34
CA LEU A 198 -23.09 12.00 -24.66
C LEU A 198 -22.13 12.71 -25.63
N GLY A 199 -22.08 12.32 -26.90
CA GLY A 199 -21.08 12.77 -27.85
C GLY A 199 -19.65 12.34 -27.51
N GLY A 200 -19.48 11.27 -26.73
CA GLY A 200 -18.18 10.82 -26.22
C GLY A 200 -17.58 11.74 -25.14
N TYR A 201 -16.25 11.75 -25.05
CA TYR A 201 -15.50 12.66 -24.18
C TYR A 201 -15.49 14.07 -24.79
N ASP A 202 -15.59 15.12 -23.97
CA ASP A 202 -15.64 16.50 -24.46
C ASP A 202 -14.24 16.99 -24.90
N PRO A 203 -14.01 17.28 -26.20
CA PRO A 203 -12.72 17.74 -26.71
C PRO A 203 -12.19 19.05 -26.11
N ALA A 204 -13.05 19.80 -25.41
CA ALA A 204 -12.63 21.02 -24.71
C ALA A 204 -11.71 20.75 -23.51
N PHE A 205 -11.62 19.51 -23.02
CA PHE A 205 -10.62 19.12 -22.03
C PHE A 205 -9.25 18.88 -22.68
N THR A 206 -8.42 19.91 -22.67
CA THR A 206 -7.08 19.91 -23.28
C THR A 206 -5.93 19.74 -22.28
N ASP A 207 -6.23 19.66 -20.98
CA ASP A 207 -5.23 19.48 -19.92
C ASP A 207 -4.43 18.18 -20.15
N PRO A 208 -3.12 18.17 -19.88
CA PRO A 208 -2.32 16.95 -19.97
C PRO A 208 -2.88 15.83 -19.09
N GLY A 209 -3.05 14.63 -19.64
CA GLY A 209 -3.72 13.51 -18.96
C GLY A 209 -5.25 13.61 -18.90
N GLY A 210 -5.85 14.62 -19.57
CA GLY A 210 -7.30 14.77 -19.73
C GLY A 210 -8.00 15.50 -18.58
N GLY A 211 -7.30 15.80 -17.49
CA GLY A 211 -7.85 16.55 -16.36
C GLY A 211 -9.13 15.91 -15.79
N TYR A 212 -10.22 16.67 -15.77
CA TYR A 212 -11.54 16.19 -15.31
C TYR A 212 -12.38 15.50 -16.40
N ALA A 213 -11.84 15.22 -17.59
CA ALA A 213 -12.62 14.64 -18.70
C ALA A 213 -13.29 13.31 -18.34
N ASN A 214 -12.60 12.45 -17.57
CA ASN A 214 -13.11 11.15 -17.16
C ASN A 214 -14.20 11.24 -16.07
N PRO A 215 -13.98 11.95 -14.95
CA PRO A 215 -15.06 12.26 -14.01
C PRO A 215 -16.26 12.95 -14.68
N ASP A 216 -16.02 13.92 -15.56
CA ASP A 216 -17.07 14.66 -16.27
C ASP A 216 -17.97 13.75 -17.10
N LEU A 217 -17.38 12.85 -17.88
CA LEU A 217 -18.14 11.89 -18.68
C LEU A 217 -19.02 11.02 -17.78
N LEU A 218 -18.47 10.46 -16.71
CA LEU A 218 -19.25 9.65 -15.77
C LEU A 218 -20.42 10.45 -15.22
N TRP A 219 -20.20 11.69 -14.79
CA TRP A 219 -21.26 12.51 -14.21
C TRP A 219 -22.34 12.86 -15.24
N ARG A 220 -21.96 13.23 -16.47
CA ARG A 220 -22.91 13.46 -17.56
C ARG A 220 -23.72 12.20 -17.88
N ALA A 221 -23.09 11.02 -17.84
CA ALA A 221 -23.77 9.76 -18.07
C ALA A 221 -24.83 9.48 -16.98
N LEU A 222 -24.51 9.76 -15.72
CA LEU A 222 -25.42 9.57 -14.58
C LEU A 222 -26.53 10.64 -14.49
N ASP A 223 -26.29 11.84 -15.04
CA ASP A 223 -27.28 12.92 -15.09
C ASP A 223 -28.30 12.74 -16.22
N LEU A 224 -28.05 11.83 -17.18
CA LEU A 224 -29.02 11.51 -18.23
C LEU A 224 -30.25 10.79 -17.64
N PRO A 225 -31.46 11.08 -18.15
CA PRO A 225 -32.68 10.42 -17.69
C PRO A 225 -32.62 8.91 -17.96
N ASP A 226 -33.29 8.18 -17.07
CA ASP A 226 -33.43 6.72 -17.11
C ASP A 226 -32.09 5.98 -17.21
N THR A 227 -31.01 6.54 -16.65
CA THR A 227 -29.74 5.82 -16.52
C THR A 227 -29.64 5.14 -15.17
N ARG A 228 -28.95 4.00 -15.14
CA ARG A 228 -28.72 3.24 -13.90
C ARG A 228 -27.24 2.96 -13.74
N GLN A 229 -26.63 3.47 -12.67
CA GLN A 229 -25.27 3.07 -12.32
C GLN A 229 -25.29 1.60 -11.86
N VAL A 230 -24.45 0.78 -12.48
CA VAL A 230 -24.18 -0.58 -12.02
C VAL A 230 -22.71 -0.65 -11.62
N VAL A 231 -22.43 -0.83 -10.33
CA VAL A 231 -21.07 -0.96 -9.80
C VAL A 231 -20.74 -2.45 -9.74
N VAL A 232 -19.72 -2.87 -10.50
CA VAL A 232 -19.23 -4.24 -10.43
C VAL A 232 -18.44 -4.42 -9.13
N LEU A 233 -18.88 -5.39 -8.32
CA LEU A 233 -18.23 -5.84 -7.11
C LEU A 233 -17.50 -7.16 -7.38
N GLY A 234 -16.35 -7.34 -6.73
CA GLY A 234 -15.46 -8.50 -6.88
C GLY A 234 -14.40 -8.32 -7.97
N GLU A 235 -14.63 -7.41 -8.92
CA GLU A 235 -13.73 -7.10 -10.02
C GLU A 235 -13.31 -5.63 -9.99
N GLY A 236 -12.17 -5.31 -10.57
CA GLY A 236 -11.65 -3.94 -10.61
C GLY A 236 -10.43 -3.80 -11.50
N THR A 237 -9.91 -2.58 -11.54
CA THR A 237 -8.65 -2.26 -12.22
C THR A 237 -7.59 -1.79 -11.22
N PHE A 238 -6.33 -2.14 -11.48
CA PHE A 238 -5.20 -1.86 -10.60
C PHE A 238 -4.18 -1.01 -11.35
N HIS A 239 -4.04 0.25 -10.94
CA HIS A 239 -3.10 1.18 -11.56
C HIS A 239 -1.66 0.76 -11.31
N GLN A 240 -0.91 0.70 -12.39
CA GLN A 240 0.53 0.51 -12.42
C GLN A 240 1.21 1.87 -12.41
N TYR A 241 2.36 1.97 -11.76
CA TYR A 241 3.13 3.19 -11.72
C TYR A 241 3.83 3.42 -13.07
N HIS A 242 3.50 4.53 -13.76
CA HIS A 242 4.03 4.87 -15.08
C HIS A 242 4.56 6.31 -15.21
N GLY A 243 4.84 6.98 -14.08
CA GLY A 243 5.37 8.35 -14.10
C GLY A 243 4.42 9.41 -14.69
N GLY A 244 3.13 9.09 -14.83
CA GLY A 244 2.10 9.94 -15.41
C GLY A 244 1.91 11.30 -14.70
N ILE A 245 1.25 12.22 -15.41
CA ILE A 245 1.14 13.64 -15.03
C ILE A 245 0.26 13.89 -13.78
N ALA A 246 -0.70 12.98 -13.50
CA ALA A 246 -1.66 13.09 -12.39
C ALA A 246 -1.21 12.42 -11.09
N THR A 247 -0.35 11.40 -11.15
CA THR A 247 0.16 10.66 -9.98
C THR A 247 1.43 11.27 -9.39
N ASN A 248 2.10 12.17 -10.12
CA ASN A 248 3.17 12.99 -9.58
C ASN A 248 2.60 14.14 -8.73
N SER A 249 3.07 14.23 -7.47
CA SER A 249 3.56 15.45 -6.78
C SER A 249 2.86 15.80 -5.46
N GLY A 250 3.67 16.08 -4.43
CA GLY A 250 3.27 16.72 -3.16
C GLY A 250 2.73 18.15 -3.32
N GLY A 251 3.42 19.19 -2.83
CA GLY A 251 2.92 20.58 -2.83
C GLY A 251 2.49 21.15 -4.19
N GLU A 252 3.00 20.61 -5.31
CA GLU A 252 2.55 20.95 -6.68
C GLU A 252 1.21 20.29 -7.06
N GLY A 253 0.88 19.11 -6.51
CA GLY A 253 -0.37 18.41 -6.77
C GLY A 253 -1.59 19.20 -6.33
N GLN A 254 -1.51 19.88 -5.17
CA GLN A 254 -2.61 20.72 -4.70
C GLN A 254 -2.81 21.98 -5.55
N ARG A 255 -1.74 22.50 -6.20
CA ARG A 255 -1.86 23.60 -7.18
C ARG A 255 -2.50 23.10 -8.47
N ARG A 256 -2.09 21.93 -8.97
CA ARG A 256 -2.68 21.30 -10.16
C ARG A 256 -4.16 20.94 -9.99
N VAL A 257 -4.55 20.34 -8.86
CA VAL A 257 -5.97 20.05 -8.56
C VAL A 257 -6.80 21.35 -8.55
N LYS A 258 -6.27 22.44 -8.00
CA LYS A 258 -6.93 23.76 -8.05
C LYS A 258 -7.02 24.29 -9.49
N GLU A 259 -5.99 24.14 -10.31
CA GLU A 259 -5.99 24.55 -11.72
C GLU A 259 -6.97 23.74 -12.57
N MET A 260 -6.95 22.41 -12.45
CA MET A 260 -7.91 21.52 -13.09
C MET A 260 -9.35 21.85 -12.68
N SER A 261 -9.59 22.16 -11.40
CA SER A 261 -10.92 22.53 -10.91
C SER A 261 -11.38 23.88 -11.49
N ARG A 262 -10.45 24.82 -11.69
CA ARG A 262 -10.72 26.09 -12.38
C ARG A 262 -11.00 25.88 -13.87
N THR A 263 -10.29 24.96 -14.53
CA THR A 263 -10.57 24.60 -15.94
C THR A 263 -11.96 23.99 -16.06
N TYR A 264 -12.30 23.03 -15.20
CA TYR A 264 -13.64 22.44 -15.15
C TYR A 264 -14.73 23.49 -14.96
N TYR A 265 -14.58 24.39 -13.97
CA TYR A 265 -15.55 25.45 -13.72
C TYR A 265 -15.70 26.41 -14.92
N ARG A 266 -14.60 26.71 -15.64
CA ARG A 266 -14.65 27.53 -16.86
C ARG A 266 -15.44 26.86 -17.98
N LEU A 267 -15.26 25.55 -18.16
CA LEU A 267 -15.93 24.76 -19.20
C LEU A 267 -17.42 24.52 -18.89
N ARG A 268 -17.74 24.11 -17.65
CA ARG A 268 -19.10 23.68 -17.27
C ARG A 268 -19.95 24.78 -16.63
N ARG A 269 -19.32 25.87 -16.16
CA ARG A 269 -19.97 26.97 -15.42
C ARG A 269 -20.74 26.48 -14.19
N LYS A 270 -20.32 25.36 -13.62
CA LYS A 270 -20.92 24.68 -12.47
C LYS A 270 -19.82 24.18 -11.54
N PRO A 271 -20.07 24.14 -10.23
CA PRO A 271 -19.15 23.50 -9.29
C PRO A 271 -19.08 21.99 -9.54
N ILE A 272 -17.95 21.38 -9.18
CA ILE A 272 -17.80 19.92 -9.19
C ILE A 272 -18.79 19.32 -8.19
N LYS A 273 -19.67 18.44 -8.69
CA LYS A 273 -20.63 17.71 -7.88
C LYS A 273 -20.64 16.27 -8.35
N VAL A 274 -20.22 15.35 -7.48
CA VAL A 274 -20.35 13.93 -7.75
C VAL A 274 -21.83 13.55 -7.64
N PRO A 275 -22.45 12.99 -8.69
CA PRO A 275 -23.83 12.53 -8.63
C PRO A 275 -24.00 11.48 -7.54
N ASP A 276 -24.93 11.72 -6.63
CA ASP A 276 -25.28 10.80 -5.55
C ASP A 276 -26.65 10.19 -5.87
N GLY A 277 -26.64 9.25 -6.81
CA GLY A 277 -27.83 8.56 -7.31
C GLY A 277 -27.94 7.13 -6.80
N GLU A 278 -29.12 6.54 -6.99
CA GLU A 278 -29.39 5.13 -6.70
C GLU A 278 -28.59 4.23 -7.66
N ARG A 279 -27.82 3.29 -7.09
CA ARG A 279 -26.91 2.41 -7.81
C ARG A 279 -27.16 0.96 -7.48
N THR A 280 -26.93 0.10 -8.47
CA THR A 280 -27.04 -1.35 -8.34
C THR A 280 -25.64 -1.95 -8.21
N TYR A 281 -25.48 -2.91 -7.33
CA TYR A 281 -24.23 -3.64 -7.18
C TYR A 281 -24.35 -5.01 -7.84
N PHE A 282 -23.33 -5.41 -8.60
CA PHE A 282 -23.37 -6.65 -9.38
C PHE A 282 -22.08 -7.45 -9.24
N GLY A 283 -22.22 -8.77 -9.17
CA GLY A 283 -21.10 -9.71 -9.33
C GLY A 283 -20.79 -10.53 -8.06
N PRO A 284 -20.26 -11.75 -8.23
CA PRO A 284 -19.75 -12.52 -7.12
C PRO A 284 -18.49 -11.86 -6.57
N VAL A 285 -18.44 -11.64 -5.26
CA VAL A 285 -17.23 -11.16 -4.61
C VAL A 285 -16.33 -12.36 -4.31
N SER A 286 -15.21 -12.47 -5.02
CA SER A 286 -14.23 -13.54 -4.76
C SER A 286 -13.76 -13.53 -3.29
N LYS A 287 -13.27 -14.65 -2.75
CA LYS A 287 -12.75 -14.68 -1.38
C LYS A 287 -11.61 -13.67 -1.18
N ALA A 288 -10.77 -13.48 -2.19
CA ALA A 288 -9.67 -12.51 -2.16
C ALA A 288 -10.18 -11.06 -2.20
N ALA A 289 -11.13 -10.75 -3.08
CA ALA A 289 -11.82 -9.48 -3.06
C ALA A 289 -12.49 -9.28 -1.68
N THR A 290 -13.23 -10.25 -1.15
CA THR A 290 -13.88 -10.18 0.17
C THR A 290 -12.92 -9.80 1.30
N VAL A 291 -11.65 -10.21 1.24
CA VAL A 291 -10.63 -9.80 2.21
C VAL A 291 -10.26 -8.32 2.06
N ALA A 292 -10.04 -7.83 0.84
CA ALA A 292 -9.87 -6.40 0.58
C ALA A 292 -11.14 -5.62 1.01
N TYR A 293 -12.32 -6.21 0.78
CA TYR A 293 -13.62 -5.68 1.10
C TYR A 293 -13.78 -5.48 2.60
N ARG A 294 -13.42 -6.52 3.36
CA ARG A 294 -13.39 -6.49 4.82
C ARG A 294 -12.37 -5.49 5.36
N ARG A 295 -11.21 -5.31 4.71
CA ARG A 295 -10.22 -4.32 5.16
C ARG A 295 -10.70 -2.89 4.97
N ALA A 296 -11.28 -2.59 3.82
CA ALA A 296 -11.82 -1.26 3.53
C ALA A 296 -13.05 -0.94 4.41
N LEU A 297 -13.99 -1.88 4.56
CA LEU A 297 -15.14 -1.75 5.46
C LEU A 297 -14.73 -1.79 6.94
N GLY A 298 -13.63 -2.48 7.24
CA GLY A 298 -12.96 -2.54 8.55
C GLY A 298 -12.32 -1.21 8.97
N GLY A 299 -12.00 -0.36 7.99
CA GLY A 299 -11.72 1.08 8.19
C GLY A 299 -12.92 1.86 8.73
N GLY A 300 -14.13 1.27 8.68
CA GLY A 300 -15.32 1.70 9.41
C GLY A 300 -15.67 0.85 10.64
N ALA A 301 -15.04 -0.31 10.87
CA ALA A 301 -15.03 -1.09 12.12
C ALA A 301 -14.21 -2.39 11.92
N ALA A 302 -13.07 -2.49 12.61
CA ALA A 302 -12.21 -3.67 12.76
C ALA A 302 -11.16 -3.96 11.65
N SER A 303 -9.92 -3.59 12.00
CA SER A 303 -8.69 -4.39 11.94
C SER A 303 -8.70 -5.70 11.15
N ALA A 304 -7.71 -5.81 10.28
CA ALA A 304 -7.32 -6.95 9.45
C ALA A 304 -7.37 -8.34 10.13
N THR A 305 -7.59 -9.36 9.29
CA THR A 305 -7.05 -10.72 9.50
C THR A 305 -6.42 -11.24 8.19
N PRO A 306 -5.48 -12.20 8.27
CA PRO A 306 -4.16 -12.10 7.65
C PRO A 306 -4.08 -12.71 6.24
N TYR A 307 -3.02 -12.36 5.51
CA TYR A 307 -2.62 -13.10 4.32
C TYR A 307 -2.11 -14.50 4.70
N PRO A 308 -2.38 -15.52 3.88
CA PRO A 308 -1.79 -16.83 4.07
C PRO A 308 -0.27 -16.72 3.84
N SER A 309 0.48 -17.05 4.87
CA SER A 309 1.92 -17.34 4.80
C SER A 309 2.15 -18.47 3.79
N THR A 310 2.93 -18.23 2.75
CA THR A 310 3.58 -19.27 1.95
C THR A 310 4.88 -19.69 2.64
N ALA A 311 4.70 -20.37 3.76
CA ALA A 311 5.56 -21.41 4.31
C ALA A 311 4.79 -21.97 5.51
N ALA A 312 4.00 -23.01 5.28
CA ALA A 312 3.46 -23.82 6.37
C ALA A 312 4.60 -24.66 6.96
N GLY A 313 5.52 -24.00 7.68
CA GLY A 313 6.05 -24.58 8.90
C GLY A 313 4.92 -24.62 9.94
N PRO A 314 4.99 -25.50 10.95
CA PRO A 314 3.93 -25.62 11.95
C PRO A 314 3.64 -24.26 12.58
N VAL A 315 2.40 -23.78 12.43
CA VAL A 315 1.92 -22.57 13.09
C VAL A 315 1.96 -22.82 14.59
N GLN A 316 3.04 -22.38 15.22
CA GLN A 316 3.15 -22.34 16.67
C GLN A 316 2.05 -21.38 17.15
N THR A 317 1.09 -21.90 17.91
CA THR A 317 0.03 -21.07 18.49
C THR A 317 0.71 -20.14 19.49
N SER A 318 0.70 -18.83 19.22
CA SER A 318 1.23 -17.82 20.14
C SER A 318 0.63 -18.05 21.52
N SER A 319 1.48 -18.14 22.53
CA SER A 319 1.01 -18.36 23.89
C SER A 319 0.13 -17.20 24.34
N ARG A 320 -0.76 -17.44 25.31
CA ARG A 320 -1.60 -16.36 25.86
C ARG A 320 -0.76 -15.25 26.48
N TYR A 321 0.42 -15.59 27.02
CA TYR A 321 1.35 -14.63 27.58
C TYR A 321 1.95 -13.73 26.48
N VAL A 322 2.50 -14.32 25.41
CA VAL A 322 3.14 -13.56 24.32
C VAL A 322 2.11 -12.71 23.55
N ASP A 323 0.90 -13.21 23.32
CA ASP A 323 -0.18 -12.41 22.73
C ASP A 323 -0.56 -11.20 23.60
N LEU A 324 -0.72 -11.41 24.92
CA LEU A 324 -1.01 -10.30 25.85
C LEU A 324 0.16 -9.31 25.95
N LEU A 325 1.40 -9.80 25.91
CA LEU A 325 2.59 -8.97 25.91
C LEU A 325 2.60 -8.07 24.66
N LYS A 326 2.38 -8.62 23.46
CA LYS A 326 2.26 -7.81 22.22
C LYS A 326 1.14 -6.77 22.31
N LYS A 327 -0.04 -7.14 22.82
CA LYS A 327 -1.16 -6.21 23.05
C LYS A 327 -0.77 -5.06 23.97
N THR A 328 -0.03 -5.36 25.03
CA THR A 328 0.40 -4.35 26.02
C THR A 328 1.49 -3.46 25.45
N LEU A 329 2.47 -4.03 24.77
CA LEU A 329 3.55 -3.29 24.10
C LEU A 329 3.03 -2.34 23.03
N LEU A 330 1.98 -2.74 22.32
CA LEU A 330 1.26 -1.92 21.36
C LEU A 330 0.14 -1.09 21.97
N ASN A 331 0.02 -1.01 23.30
CA ASN A 331 -1.07 -0.29 23.99
C ASN A 331 -2.47 -0.61 23.42
N GLU A 332 -2.71 -1.81 22.89
CA GLU A 332 -4.03 -2.24 22.39
C GLU A 332 -5.05 -2.33 23.52
N THR A 333 -4.58 -2.56 24.75
CA THR A 333 -5.41 -2.57 25.97
C THR A 333 -5.85 -1.17 26.41
N GLY A 334 -5.12 -0.12 26.03
CA GLY A 334 -5.40 1.28 26.35
C GLY A 334 -5.72 2.14 25.12
N ILE A 335 -5.94 1.54 23.96
CA ILE A 335 -6.02 2.25 22.67
C ILE A 335 -7.23 3.18 22.56
N GLU A 336 -8.32 2.87 23.26
CA GLU A 336 -9.51 3.74 23.33
C GLU A 336 -9.22 5.05 24.05
N MET A 337 -8.48 4.96 25.17
CA MET A 337 -8.03 6.15 25.91
C MET A 337 -7.03 6.96 25.08
N GLU A 338 -6.10 6.30 24.40
CA GLU A 338 -5.15 6.99 23.52
C GLU A 338 -5.87 7.74 22.38
N ALA A 339 -6.88 7.12 21.75
CA ALA A 339 -7.70 7.77 20.73
C ALA A 339 -8.50 8.95 21.29
N ALA A 340 -9.07 8.81 22.50
CA ALA A 340 -9.81 9.91 23.15
C ALA A 340 -8.91 11.11 23.46
N LEU A 341 -7.68 10.86 23.93
CA LEU A 341 -6.68 11.90 24.19
C LEU A 341 -6.27 12.64 22.91
N ARG A 342 -6.08 11.91 21.79
CA ARG A 342 -5.80 12.51 20.47
C ARG A 342 -6.93 13.44 20.03
N VAL A 343 -8.18 12.99 20.14
CA VAL A 343 -9.36 13.80 19.80
C VAL A 343 -9.44 15.04 20.70
N ALA A 344 -9.20 14.91 22.00
CA ALA A 344 -9.25 16.01 22.94
C ALA A 344 -8.21 17.10 22.65
N GLN A 345 -7.01 16.72 22.20
CA GLN A 345 -5.95 17.68 21.84
C GLN A 345 -6.28 18.53 20.62
N GLU A 346 -7.08 18.01 19.68
CA GLU A 346 -7.53 18.76 18.51
C GLU A 346 -8.69 19.72 18.83
N MET A 347 -9.31 19.61 20.01
CA MET A 347 -10.41 20.47 20.42
C MET A 347 -9.91 21.84 20.91
N ARG A 348 -10.37 22.92 20.26
CA ARG A 348 -10.08 24.30 20.68
C ARG A 348 -10.63 24.68 22.05
N GLN A 349 -11.68 23.99 22.52
CA GLN A 349 -12.29 24.16 23.84
C GLN A 349 -12.72 22.79 24.36
N ILE A 350 -12.31 22.43 25.57
CA ILE A 350 -12.69 21.19 26.25
C ILE A 350 -13.85 21.55 27.22
N PRO A 351 -15.07 21.03 27.02
CA PRO A 351 -16.19 21.31 27.92
C PRO A 351 -15.87 20.88 29.36
N PRO A 352 -16.28 21.62 30.40
CA PRO A 352 -16.03 21.24 31.81
C PRO A 352 -16.55 19.84 32.16
N ASP A 353 -17.64 19.42 31.53
CA ASP A 353 -18.28 18.11 31.74
C ASP A 353 -17.56 16.95 31.03
N PHE A 354 -16.64 17.25 30.11
CA PHE A 354 -15.79 16.27 29.43
C PHE A 354 -15.03 15.37 30.42
N TRP A 355 -14.53 15.99 31.50
CA TRP A 355 -13.76 15.29 32.53
C TRP A 355 -14.63 14.54 33.55
N ARG A 356 -15.96 14.76 33.54
CA ARG A 356 -16.88 14.21 34.55
C ARG A 356 -17.71 13.06 34.04
N GLU A 357 -18.06 13.03 32.76
CA GLU A 357 -18.99 12.02 32.24
C GLU A 357 -18.44 11.15 31.09
N VAL A 358 -17.43 11.58 30.32
CA VAL A 358 -17.11 10.87 29.06
C VAL A 358 -15.64 10.97 28.61
N LEU A 359 -14.69 10.45 29.39
CA LEU A 359 -13.31 10.22 28.88
C LEU A 359 -13.27 9.13 27.79
N CYS A 360 -14.28 8.27 27.71
CA CYS A 360 -14.30 7.12 26.79
C CYS A 360 -15.08 7.33 25.49
N ASP A 361 -15.72 8.49 25.27
CA ASP A 361 -16.44 8.83 24.02
C ASP A 361 -16.75 10.34 23.91
N PRO A 362 -15.79 11.18 23.49
CA PRO A 362 -16.12 12.54 23.07
C PRO A 362 -17.29 12.47 22.08
N PRO A 363 -18.42 13.19 22.29
CA PRO A 363 -19.78 12.83 21.86
C PRO A 363 -19.88 12.29 20.41
N GLY A 364 -19.72 10.97 20.25
CA GLY A 364 -19.80 10.26 18.96
C GLY A 364 -18.63 10.49 18.00
N LYS A 365 -17.56 11.17 18.44
CA LYS A 365 -16.37 11.51 17.65
C LYS A 365 -15.27 10.45 17.73
N LEU A 366 -15.34 9.50 18.66
CA LEU A 366 -14.25 8.54 18.89
C LEU A 366 -14.17 7.44 17.83
N ARG A 367 -15.31 7.03 17.28
CA ARG A 367 -15.43 5.79 16.48
C ARG A 367 -14.47 5.74 15.29
N LEU A 368 -14.36 6.83 14.53
CA LEU A 368 -13.48 6.91 13.35
C LEU A 368 -11.99 7.04 13.74
N PRO A 369 -11.57 7.97 14.62
CA PRO A 369 -10.20 8.03 15.14
C PRO A 369 -9.71 6.73 15.78
N LEU A 370 -10.58 6.02 16.52
CA LEU A 370 -10.25 4.74 17.14
C LEU A 370 -10.01 3.65 16.09
N GLY A 371 -10.86 3.59 15.06
CA GLY A 371 -10.68 2.66 13.94
C GLY A 371 -9.38 2.91 13.18
N ASP A 372 -9.06 4.18 12.90
CA ASP A 372 -7.82 4.60 12.27
C ASP A 372 -6.59 4.24 13.14
N LEU A 373 -6.61 4.58 14.43
CA LEU A 373 -5.51 4.25 15.35
C LEU A 373 -5.29 2.74 15.47
N LYS A 374 -6.36 1.93 15.54
CA LYS A 374 -6.25 0.46 15.52
C LYS A 374 -5.58 -0.01 14.23
N ASN A 375 -5.95 0.52 13.06
CA ASN A 375 -5.35 0.14 11.79
C ASN A 375 -3.89 0.56 11.67
N LYS A 376 -3.55 1.79 12.10
CA LYS A 376 -2.17 2.28 12.17
C LYS A 376 -1.33 1.43 13.11
N ARG A 377 -1.86 1.03 14.28
CA ARG A 377 -1.18 0.14 15.23
C ARG A 377 -0.97 -1.27 14.66
N MET A 378 -1.92 -1.79 13.89
CA MET A 378 -1.75 -3.07 13.21
C MET A 378 -0.61 -3.06 12.17
N GLN A 379 -0.42 -1.93 11.47
CA GLN A 379 0.57 -1.78 10.40
C GLN A 379 1.90 -1.14 10.87
N GLY A 380 1.92 -0.57 12.07
CA GLY A 380 3.03 0.23 12.59
C GLY A 380 3.24 1.52 11.79
N GLN A 381 2.14 2.18 11.43
CA GLN A 381 2.08 3.42 10.64
C GLN A 381 1.65 4.63 11.49
N ASP A 382 1.81 4.54 12.81
CA ASP A 382 1.45 5.62 13.75
C ASP A 382 2.60 6.64 13.90
N THR A 383 3.35 6.87 12.81
CA THR A 383 4.55 7.73 12.77
C THR A 383 4.23 9.16 12.33
N ASP A 384 3.12 9.39 11.62
CA ASP A 384 2.64 10.75 11.29
C ASP A 384 2.31 11.61 12.53
N ALA A 385 2.17 10.98 13.70
CA ALA A 385 1.83 11.62 14.96
C ALA A 385 2.98 12.39 15.63
N PHE A 386 4.25 12.23 15.19
CA PHE A 386 5.39 12.83 15.89
C PHE A 386 5.41 14.36 15.93
N LYS A 387 4.54 15.03 15.17
CA LYS A 387 4.36 16.49 15.22
C LYS A 387 3.31 16.96 16.23
N ALA A 388 2.51 16.06 16.81
CA ALA A 388 1.36 16.46 17.63
C ALA A 388 1.12 15.61 18.90
N VAL A 389 1.37 14.29 18.88
CA VAL A 389 0.98 13.40 19.99
C VAL A 389 2.06 12.37 20.28
N VAL A 390 2.33 12.15 21.58
CA VAL A 390 3.21 11.10 22.07
C VAL A 390 2.45 9.76 22.03
N PRO A 391 2.83 8.77 21.20
CA PRO A 391 2.22 7.44 21.25
C PRO A 391 2.41 6.89 22.68
N LEU A 392 1.42 6.19 23.24
CA LEU A 392 1.53 5.60 24.58
C LEU A 392 2.12 4.18 24.57
N ALA A 393 2.35 3.62 23.38
CA ALA A 393 2.94 2.30 23.17
C ALA A 393 4.45 2.24 23.53
N TYR A 394 4.95 1.04 23.80
CA TYR A 394 6.38 0.75 24.06
C TYR A 394 7.15 0.40 22.78
N THR A 395 6.46 0.20 21.68
CA THR A 395 7.02 0.01 20.34
C THR A 395 6.09 0.60 19.28
N MET A 396 6.65 1.03 18.15
CA MET A 396 5.91 1.60 17.02
C MET A 396 5.85 0.68 15.80
N ILE A 397 6.49 -0.49 15.88
CA ILE A 397 6.67 -1.40 14.74
C ILE A 397 5.37 -2.11 14.34
N GLY A 398 4.36 -2.02 15.20
CA GLY A 398 3.03 -2.54 14.95
C GLY A 398 2.91 -4.06 15.06
N ARG A 399 1.67 -4.54 14.91
CA ARG A 399 1.32 -5.93 15.20
C ARG A 399 2.00 -6.93 14.26
N ARG A 400 2.07 -6.62 12.96
CA ARG A 400 2.64 -7.53 11.96
C ARG A 400 4.13 -7.80 12.18
N ARG A 401 4.91 -6.76 12.46
CA ARG A 401 6.34 -6.90 12.74
C ARG A 401 6.61 -7.57 14.09
N LEU A 402 5.77 -7.36 15.12
CA LEU A 402 5.88 -8.14 16.36
C LEU A 402 5.55 -9.63 16.17
N ASP A 403 4.49 -9.96 15.41
CA ASP A 403 4.15 -11.35 15.09
C ASP A 403 5.27 -12.02 14.28
N HIS A 404 5.88 -11.30 13.34
CA HIS A 404 7.04 -11.79 12.59
C HIS A 404 8.27 -11.97 13.48
N LEU A 405 8.55 -11.01 14.37
CA LEU A 405 9.66 -11.10 15.32
C LEU A 405 9.51 -12.32 16.23
N GLU A 406 8.30 -12.58 16.75
CA GLU A 406 8.00 -13.80 17.50
C GLU A 406 8.30 -15.06 16.67
N ALA A 407 7.88 -15.10 15.41
CA ALA A 407 8.12 -16.24 14.53
C ALA A 407 9.63 -16.47 14.27
N CYS A 408 10.40 -15.41 14.02
CA CYS A 408 11.85 -15.51 13.87
C CYS A 408 12.53 -16.00 15.15
N VAL A 409 12.15 -15.46 16.32
CA VAL A 409 12.67 -15.90 17.62
C VAL A 409 12.32 -17.37 17.86
N GLY A 410 11.06 -17.77 17.64
CA GLY A 410 10.64 -19.17 17.77
C GLY A 410 11.45 -20.09 16.86
N THR A 411 11.64 -19.70 15.59
CA THR A 411 12.41 -20.49 14.62
C THR A 411 13.86 -20.68 15.03
N VAL A 412 14.56 -19.61 15.45
CA VAL A 412 15.98 -19.75 15.84
C VAL A 412 16.16 -20.56 17.11
N LEU A 413 15.18 -20.55 18.01
CA LEU A 413 15.19 -21.36 19.22
C LEU A 413 14.90 -22.83 18.90
N ASP A 414 13.87 -23.11 18.10
CA ASP A 414 13.45 -24.46 17.73
C ASP A 414 14.50 -25.17 16.88
N GLU A 415 15.23 -24.42 16.05
CA GLU A 415 16.33 -24.92 15.24
C GLU A 415 17.71 -24.84 15.93
N GLU A 416 17.75 -24.42 17.20
CA GLU A 416 18.95 -24.30 18.02
C GLU A 416 20.07 -23.45 17.38
N VAL A 417 19.70 -22.41 16.62
CA VAL A 417 20.66 -21.49 16.01
C VAL A 417 21.45 -20.80 17.13
N PRO A 418 22.79 -20.87 17.10
CA PRO A 418 23.61 -20.33 18.18
C PRO A 418 23.71 -18.80 18.11
N GLY A 419 23.76 -18.16 19.26
CA GLY A 419 23.98 -16.71 19.38
C GLY A 419 22.83 -15.98 20.06
N ASP A 420 23.10 -14.72 20.38
CA ASP A 420 22.22 -13.80 21.08
C ASP A 420 21.23 -13.09 20.14
N PHE A 421 20.39 -12.23 20.72
CA PHE A 421 19.47 -11.35 19.99
C PHE A 421 19.94 -9.91 20.13
N MET A 422 19.92 -9.15 19.05
CA MET A 422 20.28 -7.72 19.09
C MET A 422 19.33 -6.88 18.24
N GLU A 423 18.96 -5.74 18.80
CA GLU A 423 18.24 -4.67 18.10
C GLU A 423 19.10 -3.40 18.10
N CYS A 424 19.28 -2.82 16.90
CA CYS A 424 19.96 -1.54 16.69
C CYS A 424 18.92 -0.48 16.38
N GLY A 425 18.62 0.37 17.36
CA GLY A 425 17.50 1.32 17.35
C GLY A 425 16.30 0.72 18.07
N VAL A 426 16.14 1.08 19.34
CA VAL A 426 15.18 0.42 20.25
C VAL A 426 14.06 1.33 20.69
N TRP A 427 14.22 2.65 20.58
CA TRP A 427 13.28 3.66 21.08
C TRP A 427 12.92 3.40 22.56
N ARG A 428 11.72 2.89 22.84
CA ARG A 428 11.24 2.54 24.19
C ARG A 428 11.54 1.10 24.62
N GLY A 429 12.16 0.30 23.74
CA GLY A 429 12.61 -1.05 23.99
C GLY A 429 11.57 -2.15 23.78
N GLY A 430 10.38 -1.84 23.28
CA GLY A 430 9.26 -2.78 23.27
C GLY A 430 9.50 -4.08 22.47
N ALA A 431 10.22 -4.02 21.35
CA ALA A 431 10.56 -5.21 20.58
C ALA A 431 11.58 -6.09 21.31
N CYS A 432 12.61 -5.51 21.93
CA CYS A 432 13.49 -6.27 22.84
C CYS A 432 12.77 -6.84 24.07
N ILE A 433 11.79 -6.13 24.63
CA ILE A 433 10.95 -6.66 25.72
C ILE A 433 10.18 -7.90 25.24
N LEU A 434 9.66 -7.89 24.00
CA LEU A 434 9.00 -9.07 23.41
C LEU A 434 9.97 -10.25 23.30
N ILE A 435 11.17 -10.05 22.75
CA ILE A 435 12.19 -11.10 22.64
C ILE A 435 12.48 -11.68 24.03
N LYS A 436 12.72 -10.82 25.02
CA LYS A 436 13.02 -11.24 26.39
C LYS A 436 11.85 -11.99 27.04
N GLY A 437 10.62 -11.57 26.79
CA GLY A 437 9.41 -12.25 27.25
C GLY A 437 9.29 -13.67 26.68
N ILE A 438 9.57 -13.85 25.38
CA ILE A 438 9.56 -15.18 24.73
C ILE A 438 10.62 -16.10 25.35
N LEU A 439 11.83 -15.59 25.60
CA LEU A 439 12.89 -16.35 26.28
C LEU A 439 12.49 -16.75 27.70
N ALA A 440 11.91 -15.83 28.46
CA ALA A 440 11.45 -16.07 29.83
C ALA A 440 10.34 -17.13 29.89
N GLU A 441 9.36 -17.06 28.98
CA GLU A 441 8.28 -18.06 28.91
C GLU A 441 8.82 -19.46 28.58
N ARG A 442 9.82 -19.55 27.71
CA ARG A 442 10.47 -20.82 27.34
C ARG A 442 11.53 -21.28 28.36
N GLY A 443 11.75 -20.53 29.45
CA GLY A 443 12.75 -20.85 30.47
C GLY A 443 14.21 -20.75 30.00
N ILE A 444 14.47 -19.96 28.95
CA ILE A 444 15.80 -19.83 28.33
C ILE A 444 16.59 -18.74 29.04
N THR A 445 17.72 -19.13 29.64
CA THR A 445 18.58 -18.24 30.46
C THR A 445 20.00 -18.08 29.90
N ASN A 446 20.35 -18.82 28.85
CA ASN A 446 21.69 -18.86 28.24
C ASN A 446 21.79 -18.07 26.92
N ARG A 447 20.93 -17.06 26.74
CA ARG A 447 20.87 -16.17 25.58
C ARG A 447 20.67 -14.74 26.08
N LEU A 448 21.40 -13.80 25.49
CA LEU A 448 21.29 -12.39 25.83
C LEU A 448 20.41 -11.64 24.82
N VAL A 449 19.77 -10.58 25.30
CA VAL A 449 19.08 -9.58 24.48
C VAL A 449 19.85 -8.27 24.60
N TRP A 450 20.43 -7.84 23.49
CA TRP A 450 21.24 -6.63 23.38
C TRP A 450 20.41 -5.48 22.79
N LEU A 451 20.44 -4.34 23.48
CA LEU A 451 19.80 -3.09 23.08
C LEU A 451 20.87 -2.08 22.71
N ALA A 452 21.12 -1.88 21.41
CA ALA A 452 22.03 -0.86 20.92
C ALA A 452 21.24 0.37 20.49
N ASP A 453 21.48 1.51 21.15
CA ASP A 453 20.79 2.77 20.88
C ASP A 453 21.63 3.95 21.40
N SER A 454 21.45 5.14 20.84
CA SER A 454 22.03 6.36 21.39
C SER A 454 21.41 6.72 22.75
N PHE A 455 20.17 6.29 22.96
CA PHE A 455 19.26 6.72 24.02
C PHE A 455 19.05 8.25 24.05
N ASP A 456 19.31 8.90 22.91
CA ASP A 456 19.20 10.34 22.69
C ASP A 456 18.57 10.68 21.33
N GLY A 457 17.95 9.70 20.67
CA GLY A 457 17.27 9.85 19.38
C GLY A 457 18.23 9.69 18.20
N LEU A 458 17.82 10.15 17.02
CA LEU A 458 18.63 10.03 15.82
C LEU A 458 19.71 11.10 15.72
N PRO A 459 20.87 10.78 15.11
CA PRO A 459 21.92 11.77 14.86
C PRO A 459 21.46 12.77 13.79
N PRO A 460 22.09 13.94 13.70
CA PRO A 460 21.98 14.79 12.51
C PRO A 460 22.34 14.01 11.24
N PRO A 461 21.70 14.30 10.09
CA PRO A 461 21.98 13.59 8.84
C PRO A 461 23.47 13.70 8.46
N ARG A 462 24.09 12.57 8.13
CA ARG A 462 25.48 12.52 7.67
C ARG A 462 25.56 13.11 6.24
N PRO A 463 26.42 14.13 6.01
CA PRO A 463 26.53 14.77 4.71
C PRO A 463 26.85 13.79 3.58
N GLY A 464 26.17 13.93 2.45
CA GLY A 464 26.36 13.13 1.24
C GLY A 464 25.58 11.81 1.19
N VAL A 465 25.07 11.32 2.32
CA VAL A 465 24.36 10.03 2.38
C VAL A 465 22.96 10.12 2.98
N ASP A 466 22.72 11.00 3.96
CA ASP A 466 21.43 11.16 4.66
C ASP A 466 20.78 12.53 4.47
N ASP A 467 21.31 13.40 3.59
CA ASP A 467 20.89 14.81 3.43
C ASP A 467 19.38 15.00 3.16
N ALA A 468 18.73 13.99 2.60
CA ALA A 468 17.32 14.02 2.24
C ALA A 468 16.38 13.90 3.46
N LEU A 469 16.87 13.45 4.61
CA LEU A 469 16.04 13.15 5.77
C LEU A 469 16.72 13.54 7.10
N ASP A 470 16.17 14.57 7.75
CA ASP A 470 16.53 14.95 9.11
C ASP A 470 15.48 14.45 10.09
N LEU A 471 15.80 13.36 10.81
CA LEU A 471 15.01 12.81 11.92
C LEU A 471 15.58 13.14 13.30
N SER A 472 16.54 14.06 13.37
CA SER A 472 17.28 14.34 14.60
C SER A 472 16.37 14.80 15.75
N LYS A 473 16.84 14.64 16.98
CA LYS A 473 16.15 15.08 18.20
C LYS A 473 15.68 16.54 18.15
N ALA A 474 16.39 17.42 17.42
CA ALA A 474 15.99 18.82 17.26
C ALA A 474 14.63 18.97 16.55
N ARG A 475 14.32 18.05 15.61
CA ARG A 475 13.07 18.05 14.85
C ARG A 475 12.04 17.06 15.40
N TYR A 476 12.50 15.94 15.95
CA TYR A 476 11.68 14.86 16.50
C TYR A 476 12.14 14.46 17.91
N PRO A 477 11.92 15.31 18.92
CA PRO A 477 12.40 15.05 20.28
C PRO A 477 11.77 13.81 20.93
N LEU A 478 10.64 13.33 20.41
CA LEU A 478 9.93 12.14 20.90
C LEU A 478 10.65 10.82 20.59
N LEU A 479 11.59 10.82 19.66
CA LEU A 479 12.44 9.67 19.35
C LEU A 479 13.59 9.53 20.36
N ALA A 480 13.92 10.60 21.11
CA ALA A 480 14.93 10.57 22.15
C ALA A 480 14.39 10.02 23.46
N VAL A 481 14.65 8.73 23.72
CA VAL A 481 14.24 8.04 24.94
C VAL A 481 15.48 7.63 25.72
N SER A 482 15.59 8.11 26.96
CA SER A 482 16.76 7.85 27.80
C SER A 482 16.89 6.38 28.19
N LEU A 483 18.13 5.94 28.42
CA LEU A 483 18.44 4.57 28.88
C LEU A 483 17.68 4.21 30.16
N ASP A 484 17.57 5.15 31.11
CA ASP A 484 16.83 4.93 32.35
C ASP A 484 15.33 4.71 32.10
N ARG A 485 14.76 5.40 31.09
CA ARG A 485 13.37 5.15 30.69
C ARG A 485 13.21 3.76 30.09
N VAL A 486 14.14 3.32 29.23
CA VAL A 486 14.10 1.98 28.65
C VAL A 486 14.25 0.91 29.75
N ARG A 487 15.17 1.10 30.71
CA ARG A 487 15.31 0.21 31.89
C ARG A 487 14.01 0.13 32.70
N ALA A 488 13.42 1.27 33.03
CA ALA A 488 12.15 1.33 33.75
C ALA A 488 11.02 0.62 33.00
N ASN A 489 11.02 0.66 31.65
CA ASN A 489 10.08 -0.11 30.86
C ASN A 489 10.29 -1.61 31.07
N PHE A 490 11.52 -2.13 30.98
CA PHE A 490 11.81 -3.55 31.28
C PHE A 490 11.41 -3.96 32.70
N GLU A 491 11.67 -3.10 33.69
CA GLU A 491 11.25 -3.31 35.09
C GLU A 491 9.73 -3.41 35.23
N THR A 492 8.98 -2.57 34.49
CA THR A 492 7.51 -2.60 34.48
C THR A 492 6.96 -3.96 34.05
N PHE A 493 7.64 -4.64 33.13
CA PHE A 493 7.26 -5.98 32.67
C PHE A 493 7.89 -7.10 33.51
N GLY A 494 8.71 -6.78 34.52
CA GLY A 494 9.45 -7.78 35.31
C GLY A 494 10.48 -8.56 34.48
N LEU A 495 10.98 -7.96 33.39
CA LEU A 495 11.87 -8.62 32.42
C LEU A 495 13.30 -8.03 32.43
N LEU A 496 13.62 -7.14 33.37
CA LEU A 496 14.98 -6.65 33.57
C LEU A 496 15.78 -7.65 34.43
N ASP A 497 16.71 -8.37 33.81
CA ASP A 497 17.62 -9.29 34.50
C ASP A 497 19.00 -9.34 33.86
N SER A 498 19.86 -10.26 34.32
CA SER A 498 21.21 -10.46 33.78
C SER A 498 21.25 -11.00 32.34
N GLY A 499 20.11 -11.30 31.72
CA GLY A 499 19.99 -11.64 30.30
C GLY A 499 19.76 -10.42 29.39
N VAL A 500 19.58 -9.22 29.95
CA VAL A 500 19.43 -7.98 29.18
C VAL A 500 20.74 -7.17 29.22
N ARG A 501 21.19 -6.68 28.07
CA ARG A 501 22.40 -5.85 27.95
C ARG A 501 22.08 -4.59 27.15
N PHE A 502 22.57 -3.46 27.64
CA PHE A 502 22.42 -2.17 26.99
C PHE A 502 23.77 -1.74 26.44
N LEU A 503 23.76 -1.23 25.21
CA LEU A 503 24.93 -0.73 24.50
C LEU A 503 24.66 0.74 24.13
N PRO A 504 24.87 1.68 25.07
CA PRO A 504 24.61 3.10 24.83
C PRO A 504 25.68 3.71 23.92
N GLY A 505 25.25 4.44 22.91
CA GLY A 505 26.11 5.23 22.03
C GLY A 505 25.64 5.21 20.58
N TRP A 506 26.29 6.03 19.75
CA TRP A 506 26.08 5.98 18.31
C TRP A 506 26.59 4.66 17.74
N PHE A 507 26.00 4.18 16.65
CA PHE A 507 26.37 2.87 16.10
C PHE A 507 27.82 2.83 15.61
N GLU A 508 28.31 3.91 15.00
CA GLU A 508 29.71 4.06 14.57
C GLU A 508 30.73 3.92 15.72
N ASP A 509 30.35 4.28 16.96
CA ASP A 509 31.22 4.19 18.13
C ASP A 509 31.05 2.87 18.90
N SER A 510 29.79 2.45 19.05
CA SER A 510 29.41 1.40 20.01
C SER A 510 29.45 -0.02 19.41
N LEU A 511 29.11 -0.18 18.13
CA LEU A 511 29.05 -1.50 17.49
C LEU A 511 30.42 -2.13 17.18
N PRO A 512 31.48 -1.38 16.79
CA PRO A 512 32.79 -1.98 16.51
C PRO A 512 33.36 -2.79 17.68
N THR A 513 33.16 -2.29 18.90
CA THR A 513 33.67 -2.90 20.15
C THR A 513 32.61 -3.62 20.95
N ALA A 514 31.41 -3.82 20.39
CA ALA A 514 30.32 -4.52 21.07
C ALA A 514 30.78 -5.93 21.51
N PRO A 515 30.64 -6.27 22.81
CA PRO A 515 31.09 -7.55 23.35
C PRO A 515 30.08 -8.68 23.09
N VAL A 516 29.64 -8.79 21.83
CA VAL A 516 28.73 -9.83 21.35
C VAL A 516 29.49 -10.80 20.45
N GLU A 517 29.51 -12.09 20.77
CA GLU A 517 30.29 -13.06 19.99
C GLU A 517 29.55 -13.55 18.75
N ARG A 518 28.25 -13.83 18.90
CA ARG A 518 27.41 -14.41 17.85
C ARG A 518 25.95 -13.97 18.03
N LEU A 519 25.25 -13.80 16.92
CA LEU A 519 23.84 -13.42 16.88
C LEU A 519 23.02 -14.50 16.17
N ALA A 520 21.93 -14.95 16.79
CA ALA A 520 20.91 -15.74 16.13
C ALA A 520 19.91 -14.84 15.38
N LEU A 521 19.73 -13.60 15.86
CA LEU A 521 18.85 -12.61 15.25
C LEU A 521 19.45 -11.20 15.40
N LEU A 522 19.54 -10.50 14.27
CA LEU A 522 19.90 -9.09 14.19
C LEU A 522 18.72 -8.30 13.62
N ARG A 523 18.17 -7.37 14.39
CA ARG A 523 17.14 -6.42 13.93
C ARG A 523 17.75 -5.02 13.85
N ILE A 524 17.59 -4.36 12.70
CA ILE A 524 18.11 -3.03 12.42
C ILE A 524 16.93 -2.10 12.14
N ASP A 525 16.81 -1.05 12.94
CA ASP A 525 15.69 -0.10 13.00
C ASP A 525 16.25 1.30 13.31
N GLY A 526 17.22 1.71 12.48
CA GLY A 526 18.00 2.93 12.66
C GLY A 526 17.69 4.02 11.65
N ASP A 527 16.68 3.82 10.77
CA ASP A 527 16.17 4.70 9.71
C ASP A 527 17.15 5.17 8.61
N LEU A 528 18.33 5.63 9.01
CA LEU A 528 19.31 6.31 8.16
C LEU A 528 20.17 5.32 7.38
N TYR A 529 20.69 5.76 6.24
CA TYR A 529 21.66 4.99 5.46
C TYR A 529 22.89 4.68 6.31
N SER A 530 23.44 5.70 6.96
CA SER A 530 24.63 5.57 7.81
C SER A 530 24.42 4.57 8.94
N SER A 531 23.33 4.73 9.71
CA SER A 531 22.99 3.85 10.82
C SER A 531 22.77 2.40 10.38
N THR A 532 22.10 2.19 9.25
CA THR A 532 21.88 0.86 8.68
C THR A 532 23.19 0.21 8.24
N LEU A 533 24.04 0.97 7.55
CA LEU A 533 25.33 0.48 7.05
C LEU A 533 26.31 0.18 8.21
N ASP A 534 26.37 1.04 9.23
CA ASP A 534 27.22 0.84 10.40
C ASP A 534 26.81 -0.45 11.15
N ALA A 535 25.50 -0.69 11.32
CA ALA A 535 24.99 -1.91 11.92
C ALA A 535 25.32 -3.16 11.11
N LEU A 536 25.08 -3.15 9.79
CA LEU A 536 25.40 -4.28 8.92
C LEU A 536 26.91 -4.56 8.90
N SER A 537 27.74 -3.53 8.76
CA SER A 537 29.20 -3.65 8.63
C SER A 537 29.84 -4.28 9.86
N HIS A 538 29.35 -3.95 11.06
CA HIS A 538 29.94 -4.44 12.31
C HIS A 538 29.32 -5.73 12.86
N LEU A 539 28.05 -6.03 12.51
CA LEU A 539 27.30 -7.12 13.14
C LEU A 539 26.93 -8.26 12.19
N TYR A 540 26.80 -8.04 10.88
CA TYR A 540 26.38 -9.11 9.95
C TYR A 540 27.31 -10.32 9.97
N GLY A 541 28.63 -10.09 10.10
CA GLY A 541 29.62 -11.14 10.23
C GLY A 541 29.41 -12.03 11.47
N ARG A 542 28.77 -11.50 12.52
CA ARG A 542 28.47 -12.20 13.77
C ARG A 542 27.14 -12.95 13.74
N VAL A 543 26.30 -12.72 12.73
CA VAL A 543 25.05 -13.47 12.55
C VAL A 543 25.38 -14.91 12.16
N ALA A 544 24.86 -15.87 12.92
CA ALA A 544 25.09 -17.29 12.71
C ALA A 544 24.40 -17.76 11.42
N PRO A 545 24.96 -18.78 10.74
CA PRO A 545 24.25 -19.50 9.69
C PRO A 545 22.89 -20.01 10.19
N GLY A 546 21.83 -19.80 9.41
CA GLY A 546 20.44 -20.05 9.82
C GLY A 546 19.79 -18.94 10.65
N GLY A 547 20.54 -17.91 11.07
CA GLY A 547 20.03 -16.73 11.77
C GLY A 547 19.30 -15.75 10.85
N PHE A 548 18.60 -14.79 11.46
CA PHE A 548 17.81 -13.78 10.74
C PHE A 548 18.44 -12.40 10.80
N VAL A 549 18.34 -11.68 9.69
CA VAL A 549 18.58 -10.23 9.63
C VAL A 549 17.28 -9.56 9.23
N ILE A 550 16.78 -8.68 10.10
CA ILE A 550 15.54 -7.93 9.92
C ILE A 550 15.89 -6.46 9.74
N ILE A 551 15.35 -5.83 8.70
CA ILE A 551 15.48 -4.41 8.40
C ILE A 551 14.10 -3.78 8.51
N ASP A 552 13.87 -2.92 9.49
CA ASP A 552 12.53 -2.42 9.76
C ASP A 552 12.04 -1.40 8.72
N ASP A 553 12.95 -0.59 8.20
CA ASP A 553 12.62 0.58 7.38
C ASP A 553 12.84 0.37 5.88
N TYR A 554 13.11 -0.86 5.44
CA TYR A 554 13.51 -1.15 4.06
C TYR A 554 12.50 -0.65 3.01
N GLY A 555 11.21 -0.88 3.24
CA GLY A 555 10.13 -0.46 2.36
C GLY A 555 9.65 0.98 2.61
N ALA A 556 10.07 1.60 3.72
CA ALA A 556 9.63 2.94 4.13
C ALA A 556 10.62 4.04 3.72
N LEU A 557 11.92 3.74 3.78
CA LEU A 557 13.01 4.71 3.68
C LEU A 557 14.01 4.31 2.59
N PRO A 558 14.04 5.04 1.46
CA PRO A 558 14.90 4.69 0.32
C PRO A 558 16.39 4.65 0.67
N GLN A 559 16.85 5.52 1.58
CA GLN A 559 18.25 5.52 2.01
C GLN A 559 18.60 4.29 2.88
N CYS A 560 17.65 3.75 3.65
CA CYS A 560 17.82 2.47 4.34
C CYS A 560 17.90 1.32 3.33
N ALA A 561 16.97 1.28 2.37
CA ALA A 561 16.98 0.28 1.29
C ALA A 561 18.31 0.27 0.53
N ARG A 562 18.80 1.47 0.15
CA ARG A 562 20.07 1.64 -0.54
C ARG A 562 21.24 1.06 0.27
N ALA A 563 21.32 1.32 1.57
CA ALA A 563 22.38 0.78 2.43
C ALA A 563 22.38 -0.75 2.45
N VAL A 564 21.20 -1.35 2.55
CA VAL A 564 21.02 -2.81 2.53
C VAL A 564 21.43 -3.40 1.19
N ASP A 565 20.94 -2.82 0.09
CA ASP A 565 21.17 -3.32 -1.26
C ASP A 565 22.66 -3.22 -1.64
N GLU A 566 23.32 -2.10 -1.33
CA GLU A 566 24.76 -1.92 -1.56
C GLU A 566 25.61 -2.87 -0.71
N PHE A 567 25.28 -3.03 0.58
CA PHE A 567 25.98 -3.95 1.47
C PHE A 567 25.89 -5.39 0.96
N ARG A 568 24.68 -5.82 0.56
CA ARG A 568 24.44 -7.16 0.02
C ARG A 568 25.16 -7.40 -1.29
N ALA A 569 25.11 -6.43 -2.21
CA ALA A 569 25.81 -6.51 -3.48
C ALA A 569 27.34 -6.59 -3.29
N GLY A 570 27.88 -5.78 -2.37
CA GLY A 570 29.31 -5.75 -2.07
C GLY A 570 29.88 -7.06 -1.50
N LEU A 571 29.04 -7.85 -0.82
CA LEU A 571 29.42 -9.15 -0.25
C LEU A 571 28.89 -10.35 -1.04
N GLY A 572 28.18 -10.14 -2.16
CA GLY A 572 27.58 -11.22 -2.95
C GLY A 572 26.51 -12.00 -2.19
N ILE A 573 25.73 -11.35 -1.33
CA ILE A 573 24.65 -11.94 -0.53
C ILE A 573 23.42 -12.09 -1.42
N ASP A 574 23.11 -13.33 -1.81
CA ASP A 574 22.02 -13.68 -2.73
C ASP A 574 20.78 -14.25 -2.02
N GLU A 575 20.81 -14.39 -0.68
CA GLU A 575 19.67 -14.96 0.05
C GLU A 575 18.40 -14.11 -0.16
N PRO A 576 17.23 -14.71 -0.42
CA PRO A 576 16.02 -13.96 -0.76
C PRO A 576 15.63 -12.93 0.31
N LEU A 577 15.58 -11.66 -0.09
CA LEU A 577 15.01 -10.59 0.72
C LEU A 577 13.49 -10.62 0.62
N ARG A 578 12.80 -10.77 1.75
CA ARG A 578 11.34 -10.90 1.82
C ARG A 578 10.74 -9.76 2.63
N MET A 579 9.62 -9.22 2.15
CA MET A 579 8.86 -8.21 2.89
C MET A 579 8.02 -8.86 4.00
N ILE A 580 8.01 -8.23 5.17
CA ILE A 580 7.16 -8.56 6.32
C ILE A 580 5.81 -7.86 6.17
N ASP A 581 5.86 -6.56 5.91
CA ASP A 581 4.74 -5.69 5.60
C ASP A 581 5.19 -4.64 4.57
N CYS A 582 4.57 -3.45 4.55
CA CYS A 582 4.96 -2.39 3.61
C CYS A 582 6.28 -1.71 3.98
N TYR A 583 6.81 -1.92 5.20
CA TYR A 583 8.03 -1.29 5.71
C TYR A 583 9.11 -2.34 5.97
N GLY A 584 8.84 -3.32 6.81
CA GLY A 584 9.86 -4.28 7.24
C GLY A 584 10.23 -5.28 6.15
N ALA A 585 11.52 -5.58 6.02
CA ALA A 585 12.04 -6.69 5.23
C ALA A 585 12.97 -7.56 6.07
N PHE A 586 13.25 -8.78 5.61
CA PHE A 586 14.21 -9.66 6.25
C PHE A 586 14.83 -10.62 5.25
N TRP A 587 15.98 -11.18 5.62
CA TRP A 587 16.49 -12.40 5.01
C TRP A 587 17.01 -13.34 6.08
N ARG A 588 17.16 -14.61 5.69
CA ARG A 588 17.73 -15.65 6.52
C ARG A 588 19.12 -15.99 5.99
N LYS A 589 20.13 -15.96 6.84
CA LYS A 589 21.50 -16.29 6.45
C LYS A 589 21.58 -17.77 6.13
N SER A 590 22.17 -18.11 4.99
CA SER A 590 22.38 -19.50 4.56
C SER A 590 23.15 -20.30 5.63
N ARG A 591 22.84 -21.60 5.73
CA ARG A 591 23.42 -22.53 6.71
C ARG A 591 24.81 -23.02 6.30
#